data_AF-A0AAU6UP65-F1
#
_entry.id   AF-A0AAU6UP65-F1
#
_cell.length_a   1.000
_cell.length_b   1.000
_cell.length_c   1.000
_cell.angle_alpha   90.00
_cell.angle_beta   90.00
_cell.angle_gamma   90.00
#
_symmetry.space_group_name_H-M   'P 1'
#
loop_
_entity.id
_entity.type
_entity.pdbx_description
1 polymer ?
#
loop_
_entity_poly.entity_id
_entity_poly.type
_entity_poly.pdbx_seq_one_letter_code
_entity_poly.pdbx_strand_id
1 'polypeptide(L)'
;MLYSLLSVMAPMLLGAQVLLTLVLVKGDICPGQRGRIHKVLPVLAILWVAVASLKVEAFLVAFALLYFYSQVQTKKTRQEGPLWVMYLADGLALAFVAILITETVNWSASLSLLSLIFLLGALLGHLLLTIARTRLQAFHRLLPVMGILSAMIATLCIVPYSYQLDAQSLSALTQPLLISFSLLVIGIVVWCWHLLLVKPVSKGQLLLAQTLILAAATGFHHLYL
;
A
#
# COMPACT_ATOMS: atom_id res chain seq x y z
N MET A 1 18.43 -1.59 -4.09
CA MET A 1 17.81 -1.57 -2.74
C MET A 1 16.88 -0.36 -2.56
N LEU A 2 17.38 0.89 -2.48
CA LEU A 2 16.52 2.06 -2.26
C LEU A 2 15.53 2.30 -3.42
N TYR A 3 15.99 2.20 -4.67
CA TYR A 3 15.11 2.28 -5.86
C TYR A 3 13.97 1.27 -5.77
N SER A 4 14.29 -0.01 -5.53
CA SER A 4 13.30 -1.08 -5.41
C SER A 4 12.27 -0.81 -4.31
N LEU A 5 12.72 -0.29 -3.15
CA LEU A 5 11.84 0.08 -2.04
C LEU A 5 10.87 1.19 -2.46
N LEU A 6 11.36 2.26 -3.05
CA LEU A 6 10.52 3.38 -3.48
C LEU A 6 9.54 2.95 -4.60
N SER A 7 9.96 2.06 -5.50
CA SER A 7 9.11 1.55 -6.59
C SER A 7 7.93 0.73 -6.07
N VAL A 8 8.13 -0.07 -5.00
CA VAL A 8 7.03 -0.81 -4.35
C VAL A 8 6.21 0.06 -3.40
N MET A 9 6.76 1.16 -2.90
CA MET A 9 6.02 2.12 -2.08
C MET A 9 4.96 2.87 -2.90
N ALA A 10 5.20 3.18 -4.18
CA ALA A 10 4.22 3.88 -5.01
C ALA A 10 2.85 3.15 -5.10
N PRO A 11 2.76 1.86 -5.49
CA PRO A 11 1.49 1.14 -5.49
C PRO A 11 0.89 0.97 -4.08
N MET A 12 1.73 0.81 -3.05
CA MET A 12 1.26 0.80 -1.65
C MET A 12 0.53 2.09 -1.28
N LEU A 13 1.09 3.24 -1.62
CA LEU A 13 0.50 4.54 -1.32
C LEU A 13 -0.79 4.74 -2.10
N LEU A 14 -0.82 4.42 -3.40
CA LEU A 14 -2.04 4.48 -4.21
C LEU A 14 -3.17 3.64 -3.59
N GLY A 15 -2.91 2.38 -3.26
CA GLY A 15 -3.95 1.50 -2.72
C GLY A 15 -4.49 1.99 -1.37
N ALA A 16 -3.61 2.48 -0.50
CA ALA A 16 -4.03 3.08 0.77
C ALA A 16 -4.83 4.38 0.56
N GLN A 17 -4.40 5.22 -0.37
CA GLN A 17 -5.05 6.49 -0.69
C GLN A 17 -6.48 6.28 -1.22
N VAL A 18 -6.65 5.41 -2.21
CA VAL A 18 -7.97 5.04 -2.77
C VAL A 18 -8.86 4.43 -1.70
N LEU A 19 -8.32 3.58 -0.82
CA LEU A 19 -9.08 3.01 0.29
C LEU A 19 -9.58 4.10 1.24
N LEU A 20 -8.73 5.06 1.62
CA LEU A 20 -9.12 6.17 2.47
C LEU A 20 -10.14 7.10 1.78
N THR A 21 -10.00 7.36 0.48
CA THR A 21 -11.00 8.10 -0.30
C THR A 21 -12.35 7.39 -0.28
N LEU A 22 -12.36 6.07 -0.52
CA LEU A 22 -13.58 5.27 -0.46
C LEU A 22 -14.25 5.39 0.91
N VAL A 23 -13.48 5.31 1.99
CA VAL A 23 -14.02 5.47 3.36
C VAL A 23 -14.53 6.89 3.61
N LEU A 24 -13.88 7.92 3.09
CA LEU A 24 -14.32 9.32 3.25
C LEU A 24 -15.60 9.65 2.46
N VAL A 25 -15.79 9.02 1.30
CA VAL A 25 -16.92 9.29 0.39
C VAL A 25 -18.12 8.39 0.69
N LYS A 26 -17.88 7.10 0.92
CA LYS A 26 -18.90 6.06 1.04
C LYS A 26 -19.00 5.45 2.43
N GLY A 27 -18.05 5.71 3.32
CA GLY A 27 -18.12 5.21 4.68
C GLY A 27 -19.14 6.00 5.49
N ASP A 28 -20.07 5.30 6.13
CA ASP A 28 -20.96 5.87 7.16
C ASP A 28 -20.16 6.20 8.43
N ILE A 29 -19.29 7.20 8.33
CA ILE A 29 -18.38 7.61 9.39
C ILE A 29 -18.93 8.85 10.10
N CYS A 30 -18.91 8.82 11.43
CA CYS A 30 -19.33 10.01 12.18
C CYS A 30 -18.35 11.17 11.93
N PRO A 31 -18.77 12.44 12.10
CA PRO A 31 -17.86 13.58 11.95
C PRO A 31 -16.58 13.39 12.77
N GLY A 32 -16.73 12.83 13.98
CA GLY A 32 -15.70 12.35 14.91
C GLY A 32 -14.62 11.44 14.30
N GLN A 33 -15.00 10.50 13.44
CA GLN A 33 -14.10 9.61 12.72
C GLN A 33 -13.48 10.29 11.50
N ARG A 34 -14.27 11.02 10.71
CA ARG A 34 -13.80 11.76 9.52
C ARG A 34 -12.59 12.63 9.85
N GLY A 35 -12.69 13.47 10.89
CA GLY A 35 -11.57 14.31 11.33
C GLY A 35 -10.32 13.55 11.82
N ARG A 36 -10.45 12.30 12.27
CA ARG A 36 -9.29 11.44 12.62
C ARG A 36 -8.64 10.84 11.39
N ILE A 37 -9.42 10.54 10.34
CA ILE A 37 -8.89 10.11 9.04
C ILE A 37 -8.12 11.24 8.38
N HIS A 38 -8.63 12.48 8.41
CA HIS A 38 -7.87 13.61 7.87
C HIS A 38 -6.51 13.80 8.54
N LYS A 39 -6.40 13.53 9.85
CA LYS A 39 -5.12 13.60 10.59
C LYS A 39 -4.08 12.56 10.18
N VAL A 40 -4.47 11.48 9.50
CA VAL A 40 -3.51 10.47 9.01
C VAL A 40 -3.10 10.71 7.56
N LEU A 41 -3.81 11.55 6.80
CA LEU A 41 -3.47 11.88 5.40
C LEU A 41 -2.06 12.48 5.21
N PRO A 42 -1.53 13.33 6.12
CA PRO A 42 -0.16 13.84 5.99
C PRO A 42 0.91 12.73 5.93
N VAL A 43 0.64 11.55 6.51
CA VAL A 43 1.55 10.39 6.40
C VAL A 43 1.69 9.97 4.94
N LEU A 44 0.60 9.89 4.19
CA LEU A 44 0.65 9.56 2.76
C LEU A 44 1.40 10.62 1.96
N ALA A 45 1.18 11.90 2.26
CA ALA A 45 1.89 12.99 1.57
C ALA A 45 3.40 12.92 1.79
N ILE A 46 3.86 12.69 3.03
CA ILE A 46 5.30 12.55 3.35
C ILE A 46 5.90 11.35 2.61
N LEU A 47 5.19 10.22 2.57
CA LEU A 47 5.67 9.05 1.86
C LEU A 47 5.68 9.26 0.33
N TRP A 48 4.73 10.02 -0.23
CA TRP A 48 4.77 10.42 -1.64
C TRP A 48 5.95 11.34 -1.96
N VAL A 49 6.32 12.24 -1.03
CA VAL A 49 7.56 13.03 -1.17
C VAL A 49 8.80 12.13 -1.20
N ALA A 50 8.83 11.04 -0.42
CA ALA A 50 9.92 10.07 -0.51
C ALA A 50 9.94 9.36 -1.88
N VAL A 51 8.77 8.97 -2.40
CA VAL A 51 8.64 8.38 -3.75
C VAL A 51 9.04 9.38 -4.84
N ALA A 52 8.93 10.69 -4.62
CA ALA A 52 9.36 11.71 -5.57
C ALA A 52 10.87 11.75 -5.84
N SER A 53 11.67 11.01 -5.06
CA SER A 53 13.06 10.74 -5.40
C SER A 53 13.22 9.82 -6.62
N LEU A 54 12.18 9.09 -7.03
CA LEU A 54 12.18 8.32 -8.29
C LEU A 54 11.92 9.23 -9.48
N LYS A 55 10.83 10.01 -9.41
CA LYS A 55 10.46 10.97 -10.43
C LYS A 55 9.69 12.14 -9.82
N VAL A 56 9.92 13.33 -10.38
CA VAL A 56 9.44 14.60 -9.82
C VAL A 56 7.91 14.70 -9.83
N GLU A 57 7.23 14.00 -10.73
CA GLU A 57 5.77 14.01 -10.88
C GLU A 57 5.04 13.54 -9.61
N ALA A 58 5.66 12.67 -8.79
CA ALA A 58 5.09 12.23 -7.52
C ALA A 58 4.90 13.39 -6.52
N PHE A 59 5.63 14.51 -6.66
CA PHE A 59 5.36 15.71 -5.87
C PHE A 59 3.95 16.25 -6.10
N LEU A 60 3.38 16.11 -7.30
CA LEU A 60 2.03 16.58 -7.58
C LEU A 60 0.99 15.87 -6.71
N VAL A 61 1.19 14.56 -6.48
CA VAL A 61 0.34 13.77 -5.57
C VAL A 61 0.46 14.28 -4.14
N ALA A 62 1.70 14.46 -3.66
CA ALA A 62 1.96 14.97 -2.32
C ALA A 62 1.36 16.37 -2.10
N PHE A 63 1.53 17.28 -3.05
CA PHE A 63 0.97 18.63 -2.98
C PHE A 63 -0.55 18.62 -2.99
N ALA A 64 -1.19 17.79 -3.84
CA ALA A 64 -2.64 17.66 -3.86
C ALA A 64 -3.18 17.14 -2.50
N LEU A 65 -2.52 16.17 -1.88
CA LEU A 65 -2.87 15.67 -0.54
C LEU A 65 -2.70 16.73 0.55
N LEU A 66 -1.59 17.49 0.53
CA LEU A 66 -1.34 18.56 1.50
C LEU A 66 -2.30 19.73 1.33
N TYR A 67 -2.64 20.07 0.09
CA TYR A 67 -3.65 21.08 -0.22
C TYR A 67 -5.03 20.64 0.26
N PHE A 68 -5.44 19.39 -0.02
CA PHE A 68 -6.70 18.86 0.52
C PHE A 68 -6.71 18.92 2.05
N TYR A 69 -5.61 18.50 2.70
CA TYR A 69 -5.49 18.52 4.15
C TYR A 69 -5.56 19.95 4.74
N SER A 70 -4.97 20.95 4.09
CA SER A 70 -4.99 22.34 4.57
C SER A 70 -6.37 22.98 4.51
N GLN A 71 -7.23 22.53 3.58
CA GLN A 71 -8.61 23.00 3.44
C GLN A 71 -9.58 22.33 4.43
N VAL A 72 -9.18 21.25 5.11
CA VAL A 72 -10.07 20.51 6.01
C VAL A 72 -9.91 20.98 7.45
N GLN A 73 -11.02 21.39 8.08
CA GLN A 73 -11.02 21.70 9.51
C GLN A 73 -10.99 20.42 10.36
N THR A 74 -9.91 20.24 11.14
CA THR A 74 -9.77 19.07 12.04
C THR A 74 -10.39 19.28 13.44
N LYS A 75 -11.11 20.40 13.66
CA LYS A 75 -11.66 20.85 14.96
C LYS A 75 -13.15 20.48 15.13
N LYS A 76 -13.92 21.22 15.95
CA LYS A 76 -15.32 20.92 16.32
C LYS A 76 -16.30 21.14 15.14
N THR A 77 -16.04 22.11 14.27
CA THR A 77 -16.79 22.37 13.02
C THR A 77 -16.15 21.59 11.88
N ARG A 78 -16.55 20.33 11.68
CA ARG A 78 -15.94 19.46 10.67
C ARG A 78 -16.65 19.63 9.35
N GLN A 79 -16.06 20.41 8.46
CA GLN A 79 -16.49 20.45 7.06
C GLN A 79 -15.78 19.36 6.28
N GLU A 80 -16.49 18.80 5.32
CA GLU A 80 -15.87 17.97 4.30
C GLU A 80 -14.98 18.90 3.47
N GLY A 81 -13.68 18.59 3.42
CA GLY A 81 -12.78 19.29 2.50
C GLY A 81 -13.22 19.10 1.05
N PRO A 82 -12.64 19.84 0.10
CA PRO A 82 -13.01 19.75 -1.31
C PRO A 82 -12.69 18.35 -1.87
N LEU A 83 -13.69 17.46 -1.89
CA LEU A 83 -13.52 16.05 -2.30
C LEU A 83 -12.97 15.91 -3.72
N TRP A 84 -13.22 16.89 -4.60
CA TRP A 84 -12.64 16.91 -5.95
C TRP A 84 -11.11 16.91 -5.92
N VAL A 85 -10.47 17.53 -4.92
CA VAL A 85 -9.00 17.51 -4.76
C VAL A 85 -8.53 16.12 -4.36
N MET A 86 -9.29 15.42 -3.51
CA MET A 86 -8.96 14.04 -3.13
C MET A 86 -9.03 13.12 -4.37
N TYR A 87 -10.06 13.27 -5.20
CA TYR A 87 -10.15 12.53 -6.47
C TYR A 87 -9.03 12.90 -7.45
N LEU A 88 -8.61 14.18 -7.49
CA LEU A 88 -7.45 14.60 -8.28
C LEU A 88 -6.17 13.93 -7.77
N ALA A 89 -5.95 13.90 -6.46
CA ALA A 89 -4.80 13.22 -5.86
C ALA A 89 -4.80 11.73 -6.20
N ASP A 90 -5.97 11.07 -6.19
CA ASP A 90 -6.12 9.66 -6.58
C ASP A 90 -5.83 9.46 -8.07
N GLY A 91 -6.33 10.35 -8.93
CA GLY A 91 -6.05 10.31 -10.37
C GLY A 91 -4.56 10.50 -10.68
N LEU A 92 -3.89 11.43 -10.00
CA LEU A 92 -2.45 11.65 -10.15
C LEU A 92 -1.63 10.44 -9.64
N ALA A 93 -2.01 9.88 -8.50
CA ALA A 93 -1.39 8.67 -7.95
C ALA A 93 -1.56 7.48 -8.90
N LEU A 94 -2.76 7.32 -9.46
CA LEU A 94 -3.08 6.27 -10.43
C LEU A 94 -2.25 6.43 -11.70
N ALA A 95 -2.17 7.65 -12.25
CA ALA A 95 -1.37 7.94 -13.42
C ALA A 95 0.12 7.64 -13.16
N PHE A 96 0.67 8.04 -12.01
CA PHE A 96 2.05 7.77 -11.64
C PHE A 96 2.35 6.26 -11.57
N VAL A 97 1.49 5.49 -10.89
CA VAL A 97 1.66 4.04 -10.79
C VAL A 97 1.44 3.35 -12.13
N ALA A 98 0.50 3.82 -12.95
CA ALA A 98 0.30 3.31 -14.30
C ALA A 98 1.54 3.51 -15.17
N ILE A 99 2.18 4.69 -15.11
CA ILE A 99 3.45 4.96 -15.79
C ILE A 99 4.52 3.95 -15.34
N LEU A 100 4.71 3.77 -14.03
CA LEU A 100 5.67 2.79 -13.49
C LEU A 100 5.40 1.37 -13.99
N ILE A 101 4.13 0.96 -14.05
CA ILE A 101 3.73 -0.36 -14.56
C ILE A 101 4.08 -0.47 -16.05
N THR A 102 3.76 0.54 -16.86
CA THR A 102 4.00 0.52 -18.32
C THR A 102 5.48 0.60 -18.70
N GLU A 103 6.34 1.10 -17.82
CA GLU A 103 7.79 1.13 -18.05
C GLU A 103 8.46 -0.23 -17.82
N THR A 104 7.77 -1.16 -17.16
CA THR A 104 8.29 -2.52 -17.02
C THR A 104 8.20 -3.28 -18.33
N VAL A 105 9.30 -3.92 -18.73
CA VAL A 105 9.38 -4.70 -19.98
C VAL A 105 8.63 -6.04 -19.86
N ASN A 106 8.56 -6.58 -18.65
CA ASN A 106 8.03 -7.91 -18.38
C ASN A 106 6.61 -7.85 -17.82
N TRP A 107 5.69 -8.60 -18.43
CA TRP A 107 4.30 -8.68 -17.99
C TRP A 107 4.17 -9.16 -16.52
N SER A 108 5.08 -10.04 -16.07
CA SER A 108 5.12 -10.55 -14.70
C SER A 108 5.46 -9.45 -13.71
N ALA A 109 6.39 -8.55 -14.06
CA ALA A 109 6.74 -7.38 -13.27
C ALA A 109 5.57 -6.40 -13.20
N SER A 110 4.90 -6.14 -14.33
CA SER A 110 3.72 -5.27 -14.41
C SER A 110 2.59 -5.78 -13.52
N LEU A 111 2.25 -7.06 -13.62
CA LEU A 111 1.19 -7.68 -12.83
C LEU A 111 1.56 -7.78 -11.35
N SER A 112 2.84 -8.02 -11.04
CA SER A 112 3.34 -7.96 -9.67
C SER A 112 3.14 -6.56 -9.08
N LEU A 113 3.52 -5.49 -9.76
CA LEU A 113 3.31 -4.11 -9.29
C LEU A 113 1.82 -3.78 -9.10
N LEU A 114 0.96 -4.24 -10.02
CA LEU A 114 -0.49 -4.10 -9.89
C LEU A 114 -1.01 -4.81 -8.62
N SER A 115 -0.55 -6.04 -8.37
CA SER A 115 -0.95 -6.81 -7.18
C SER A 115 -0.55 -6.12 -5.86
N LEU A 116 0.57 -5.38 -5.86
CA LEU A 116 1.05 -4.64 -4.69
C LEU A 116 0.12 -3.48 -4.29
N ILE A 117 -0.66 -2.94 -5.22
CA ILE A 117 -1.71 -1.94 -4.92
C ILE A 117 -2.69 -2.51 -3.89
N PHE A 118 -3.09 -3.77 -4.10
CA PHE A 118 -4.00 -4.46 -3.20
C PHE A 118 -3.28 -5.00 -1.96
N LEU A 119 -2.10 -5.61 -2.11
CA LEU A 119 -1.40 -6.24 -0.99
C LEU A 119 -0.92 -5.21 0.04
N LEU A 120 -0.02 -4.32 -0.37
CA LEU A 120 0.59 -3.34 0.51
C LEU A 120 -0.38 -2.19 0.80
N GLY A 121 -1.18 -1.78 -0.19
CA GLY A 121 -2.14 -0.70 -0.02
C GLY A 121 -3.27 -1.05 0.93
N ALA A 122 -3.82 -2.28 0.88
CA ALA A 122 -4.81 -2.72 1.85
C ALA A 122 -4.24 -2.81 3.27
N LEU A 123 -2.99 -3.25 3.42
CA LEU A 123 -2.33 -3.33 4.74
C LEU A 123 -2.03 -1.95 5.32
N LEU A 124 -1.47 -1.03 4.54
CA LEU A 124 -1.21 0.34 4.97
C LEU A 124 -2.53 1.05 5.28
N GLY A 125 -3.53 0.89 4.42
CA GLY A 125 -4.88 1.38 4.67
C GLY A 125 -5.48 0.82 5.97
N HIS A 126 -5.33 -0.47 6.24
CA HIS A 126 -5.75 -1.11 7.49
C HIS A 126 -5.04 -0.47 8.70
N LEU A 127 -3.73 -0.25 8.61
CA LEU A 127 -2.96 0.41 9.66
C LEU A 127 -3.46 1.84 9.92
N LEU A 128 -3.64 2.64 8.87
CA LEU A 128 -4.10 4.03 8.97
C LEU A 128 -5.52 4.14 9.54
N LEU A 129 -6.44 3.25 9.12
CA LEU A 129 -7.80 3.15 9.68
C LEU A 129 -7.78 2.79 11.17
N THR A 130 -6.88 1.88 11.57
CA THR A 130 -6.69 1.49 12.97
C THR A 130 -6.10 2.63 13.81
N ILE A 131 -5.18 3.41 13.26
CA ILE A 131 -4.66 4.65 13.88
C ILE A 131 -5.78 5.69 14.04
N ALA A 132 -6.62 5.86 13.02
CA ALA A 132 -7.78 6.75 13.04
C ALA A 132 -8.92 6.25 13.95
N ARG A 133 -8.84 5.01 14.46
CA ARG A 133 -9.84 4.38 15.35
C ARG A 133 -11.24 4.36 14.71
N THR A 134 -11.31 3.97 13.45
CA THR A 134 -12.58 3.77 12.74
C THR A 134 -13.32 2.56 13.29
N ARG A 135 -14.67 2.60 13.28
CA ARG A 135 -15.53 1.49 13.76
C ARG A 135 -15.96 0.55 12.62
N LEU A 136 -15.26 0.60 11.49
CA LEU A 136 -15.58 -0.15 10.29
C LEU A 136 -15.14 -1.61 10.43
N GLN A 137 -15.89 -2.39 11.22
CA GLN A 137 -15.54 -3.76 11.59
C GLN A 137 -15.37 -4.68 10.38
N ALA A 138 -16.15 -4.47 9.31
CA ALA A 138 -16.06 -5.25 8.08
C ALA A 138 -14.67 -5.16 7.41
N PHE A 139 -14.01 -4.00 7.48
CA PHE A 139 -12.69 -3.81 6.88
C PHE A 139 -11.61 -4.62 7.59
N HIS A 140 -11.75 -4.87 8.90
CA HIS A 140 -10.80 -5.74 9.63
C HIS A 140 -10.82 -7.18 9.11
N ARG A 141 -11.93 -7.64 8.52
CA ARG A 141 -12.03 -8.97 7.90
C ARG A 141 -11.74 -8.95 6.39
N LEU A 142 -12.23 -7.93 5.67
CA LEU A 142 -12.07 -7.85 4.21
C LEU A 142 -10.64 -7.54 3.76
N LEU A 143 -9.94 -6.62 4.45
CA LEU A 143 -8.60 -6.20 4.02
C LEU A 143 -7.57 -7.34 4.09
N PRO A 144 -7.52 -8.18 5.15
CA PRO A 144 -6.64 -9.36 5.15
C PRO A 144 -6.96 -10.36 4.03
N VAL A 145 -8.23 -10.57 3.70
CA VAL A 145 -8.61 -11.48 2.59
C VAL A 145 -8.11 -10.94 1.25
N MET A 146 -8.29 -9.64 0.99
CA MET A 146 -7.71 -8.97 -0.19
C MET A 146 -6.19 -9.09 -0.22
N GLY A 147 -5.55 -8.97 0.94
CA GLY A 147 -4.11 -9.19 1.12
C GLY A 147 -3.66 -10.60 0.76
N ILE A 148 -4.36 -11.63 1.23
CA ILE A 148 -4.04 -13.02 0.90
C ILE A 148 -4.16 -13.28 -0.61
N LEU A 149 -5.27 -12.87 -1.22
CA LEU A 149 -5.49 -13.07 -2.66
C LEU A 149 -4.45 -12.35 -3.51
N SER A 150 -4.09 -11.12 -3.14
CA SER A 150 -3.04 -10.36 -3.84
C SER A 150 -1.64 -10.95 -3.62
N ALA A 151 -1.33 -11.48 -2.44
CA ALA A 151 -0.08 -12.22 -2.20
C ALA A 151 0.02 -13.50 -3.04
N MET A 152 -1.11 -14.21 -3.24
CA MET A 152 -1.17 -15.36 -4.15
C MET A 152 -0.89 -14.94 -5.59
N ILE A 153 -1.52 -13.86 -6.07
CA ILE A 153 -1.27 -13.32 -7.41
C ILE A 153 0.19 -12.90 -7.59
N ALA A 154 0.77 -12.18 -6.62
CA ALA A 154 2.19 -11.79 -6.65
C ALA A 154 3.11 -13.02 -6.77
N THR A 155 2.83 -14.07 -5.97
CA THR A 155 3.59 -15.33 -6.03
C THR A 155 3.48 -16.01 -7.39
N LEU A 156 2.28 -16.01 -7.99
CA LEU A 156 2.03 -16.54 -9.33
C LEU A 156 2.69 -15.71 -10.44
N CYS A 157 3.12 -14.48 -10.18
CA CYS A 157 3.93 -13.69 -11.12
C CYS A 157 5.42 -14.04 -11.01
N ILE A 158 5.92 -14.20 -9.77
CA ILE A 158 7.33 -14.40 -9.48
C ILE A 158 7.81 -15.79 -9.91
N VAL A 159 7.05 -16.84 -9.57
CA VAL A 159 7.48 -18.22 -9.81
C VAL A 159 7.67 -18.52 -11.31
N PRO A 160 6.71 -18.22 -12.21
CA PRO A 160 6.90 -18.44 -13.65
C PRO A 160 8.05 -17.64 -14.24
N TYR A 161 8.27 -16.41 -13.76
CA TYR A 161 9.40 -15.60 -14.22
C TYR A 161 10.74 -16.21 -13.82
N SER A 162 10.83 -16.79 -12.61
CA SER A 162 12.08 -17.42 -12.15
C SER A 162 12.55 -18.60 -13.01
N TYR A 163 11.61 -19.31 -13.69
CA TYR A 163 11.94 -20.38 -14.64
C TYR A 163 12.56 -19.90 -15.95
N GLN A 164 12.48 -18.59 -16.25
CA GLN A 164 13.05 -18.01 -17.46
C GLN A 164 14.49 -17.51 -17.25
N LEU A 165 14.96 -17.52 -16.00
CA LEU A 165 16.32 -17.10 -15.65
C LEU A 165 17.33 -18.18 -16.00
N ASP A 166 18.53 -17.77 -16.42
CA ASP A 166 19.65 -18.68 -16.58
C ASP A 166 20.09 -19.26 -15.21
N ALA A 167 20.83 -20.38 -15.25
CA ALA A 167 21.23 -21.10 -14.03
C ALA A 167 22.09 -20.25 -13.08
N GLN A 168 22.94 -19.36 -13.62
CA GLN A 168 23.80 -18.49 -12.82
C GLN A 168 22.97 -17.42 -12.10
N SER A 169 22.09 -16.73 -12.81
CA SER A 169 21.17 -15.73 -12.27
C SER A 169 20.21 -16.34 -11.25
N LEU A 170 19.66 -17.52 -11.53
CA LEU A 170 18.78 -18.23 -10.60
C LEU A 170 19.51 -18.59 -9.31
N SER A 171 20.75 -19.11 -9.41
CA SER A 171 21.55 -19.46 -8.22
C SER A 171 21.82 -18.24 -7.33
N ALA A 172 22.10 -17.08 -7.92
CA ALA A 172 22.35 -15.84 -7.20
C ALA A 172 21.09 -15.29 -6.51
N LEU A 173 19.91 -15.49 -7.10
CA LEU A 173 18.65 -14.96 -6.58
C LEU A 173 17.90 -15.95 -5.67
N THR A 174 18.30 -17.22 -5.62
CA THR A 174 17.60 -18.26 -4.84
C THR A 174 17.49 -17.87 -3.36
N GLN A 175 18.58 -17.49 -2.71
CA GLN A 175 18.55 -17.14 -1.29
C GLN A 175 17.72 -15.86 -1.00
N PRO A 176 17.89 -14.74 -1.74
CA PRO A 176 17.00 -13.58 -1.61
C PRO A 176 15.52 -13.90 -1.80
N LEU A 177 15.17 -14.78 -2.74
CA LEU A 177 13.78 -15.20 -2.97
C LEU A 177 13.22 -15.99 -1.80
N LEU A 178 13.97 -16.96 -1.26
CA LEU A 178 13.55 -17.74 -0.10
C LEU A 178 13.30 -16.86 1.13
N ILE A 179 14.17 -15.86 1.35
CA ILE A 179 13.97 -14.88 2.43
C ILE A 179 12.70 -14.07 2.17
N SER A 180 12.50 -13.57 0.95
CA SER A 180 11.34 -12.76 0.59
C SER A 180 10.02 -13.53 0.72
N PHE A 181 9.97 -14.79 0.29
CA PHE A 181 8.82 -15.68 0.50
C PHE A 181 8.55 -15.94 1.98
N SER A 182 9.60 -16.19 2.77
CA SER A 182 9.47 -16.39 4.22
C SER A 182 8.89 -15.15 4.90
N LEU A 183 9.40 -13.96 4.56
CA LEU A 183 8.90 -12.68 5.07
C LEU A 183 7.45 -12.41 4.65
N LEU A 184 7.07 -12.74 3.42
CA LEU A 184 5.70 -12.62 2.94
C LEU A 184 4.76 -13.49 3.77
N VAL A 185 5.09 -14.78 3.94
CA VAL A 185 4.27 -15.73 4.72
C VAL A 185 4.14 -15.29 6.17
N ILE A 186 5.26 -14.96 6.83
CA ILE A 186 5.25 -14.47 8.22
C ILE A 186 4.42 -13.19 8.32
N GLY A 187 4.60 -12.26 7.38
CA GLY A 187 3.85 -11.01 7.33
C GLY A 187 2.34 -11.22 7.20
N ILE A 188 1.90 -12.15 6.34
CA ILE A 188 0.48 -12.52 6.19
C ILE A 188 -0.06 -13.16 7.47
N VAL A 189 0.69 -14.06 8.10
CA VAL A 189 0.30 -14.69 9.37
C VAL A 189 0.16 -13.64 10.47
N VAL A 190 1.13 -12.74 10.62
CA VAL A 190 1.08 -11.61 11.58
C VAL A 190 -0.12 -10.71 11.28
N TRP A 191 -0.40 -10.40 10.01
CA TRP A 191 -1.56 -9.59 9.64
C TRP A 191 -2.88 -10.26 10.03
N CYS A 192 -3.04 -11.55 9.71
CA CYS A 192 -4.25 -12.32 9.96
C CYS A 192 -4.39 -12.78 11.41
N TRP A 193 -3.36 -12.62 12.25
CA TRP A 193 -3.32 -13.10 13.63
C TRP A 193 -4.53 -12.70 14.48
N HIS A 194 -5.05 -11.50 14.25
CA HIS A 194 -6.21 -10.98 14.98
C HIS A 194 -7.51 -11.72 14.62
N LEU A 195 -7.63 -12.23 13.38
CA LEU A 195 -8.74 -13.06 12.94
C LEU A 195 -8.63 -14.47 13.54
N LEU A 196 -7.42 -15.03 13.55
CA LEU A 196 -7.15 -16.37 14.06
C LEU A 196 -7.45 -16.48 15.56
N LEU A 197 -7.07 -15.46 16.34
CA LEU A 197 -7.27 -15.45 17.79
C LEU A 197 -8.53 -14.71 18.25
N VAL A 198 -9.34 -14.20 17.32
CA VAL A 198 -10.53 -13.38 17.62
C VAL A 198 -10.20 -12.25 18.60
N LYS A 199 -9.07 -11.56 18.34
CA LYS A 199 -8.57 -10.45 19.15
C LYS A 199 -8.79 -9.12 18.44
N PRO A 200 -8.89 -7.99 19.18
CA PRO A 200 -8.91 -6.68 18.56
C PRO A 200 -7.61 -6.43 17.79
N VAL A 201 -7.73 -5.75 16.64
CA VAL A 201 -6.58 -5.43 15.80
C VAL A 201 -5.65 -4.45 16.52
N SER A 202 -4.36 -4.79 16.60
CA SER A 202 -3.37 -3.91 17.22
C SER A 202 -2.52 -3.19 16.17
N LYS A 203 -2.17 -1.92 16.45
CA LYS A 203 -1.34 -1.10 15.55
C LYS A 203 0.06 -1.69 15.37
N GLY A 204 0.65 -2.22 16.45
CA GLY A 204 1.97 -2.83 16.43
C GLY A 204 2.03 -4.07 15.54
N GLN A 205 1.00 -4.92 15.60
CA GLN A 205 0.85 -6.07 14.69
C GLN A 205 0.76 -5.63 13.23
N LEU A 206 -0.07 -4.64 12.91
CA LEU A 206 -0.20 -4.14 11.54
C LEU A 206 1.08 -3.48 11.03
N LEU A 207 1.79 -2.74 11.90
CA LEU A 207 3.08 -2.14 11.56
C LEU A 207 4.14 -3.22 11.28
N LEU A 208 4.22 -4.26 12.12
CA LEU A 208 5.12 -5.38 11.92
C LEU A 208 4.79 -6.16 10.64
N ALA A 209 3.51 -6.43 10.37
CA ALA A 209 3.10 -7.03 9.10
C ALA A 209 3.50 -6.15 7.91
N GLN A 210 3.30 -4.83 8.02
CA GLN A 210 3.64 -3.88 6.96
C GLN A 210 5.14 -3.88 6.64
N THR A 211 6.00 -3.90 7.66
CA THR A 211 7.45 -3.92 7.46
C THR A 211 7.91 -5.23 6.84
N LEU A 212 7.38 -6.37 7.30
CA LEU A 212 7.71 -7.69 6.76
C LEU A 212 7.30 -7.84 5.29
N ILE A 213 6.06 -7.47 4.95
CA ILE A 213 5.55 -7.59 3.57
C ILE A 213 6.20 -6.55 2.64
N LEU A 214 6.52 -5.34 3.14
CA LEU A 214 7.25 -4.34 2.36
C LEU A 214 8.69 -4.80 2.05
N ALA A 215 9.37 -5.42 3.02
CA ALA A 215 10.69 -6.01 2.83
C ALA A 215 10.64 -7.17 1.81
N ALA A 216 9.64 -8.05 1.93
CA ALA A 216 9.40 -9.12 0.96
C ALA A 216 9.17 -8.57 -0.45
N ALA A 217 8.27 -7.60 -0.62
CA ALA A 217 7.96 -6.98 -1.90
C ALA A 217 9.19 -6.29 -2.53
N THR A 218 10.02 -5.64 -1.71
CA THR A 218 11.27 -5.02 -2.15
C THR A 218 12.25 -6.07 -2.69
N GLY A 219 12.36 -7.21 -2.01
CA GLY A 219 13.18 -8.35 -2.45
C GLY A 219 12.66 -8.97 -3.74
N PHE A 220 11.35 -9.17 -3.87
CA PHE A 220 10.74 -9.67 -5.10
C PHE A 220 10.92 -8.71 -6.29
N HIS A 221 10.78 -7.40 -6.07
CA HIS A 221 10.95 -6.42 -7.13
C HIS A 221 12.39 -6.40 -7.67
N HIS A 222 13.38 -6.73 -6.84
CA HIS A 222 14.77 -6.86 -7.28
C HIS A 222 14.99 -7.98 -8.31
N LEU A 223 14.09 -8.97 -8.40
CA LEU A 223 14.20 -10.01 -9.42
C LEU A 223 13.83 -9.50 -10.83
N TYR A 224 13.15 -8.36 -10.93
CA TYR A 224 12.79 -7.75 -12.22
C TYR A 224 13.73 -6.64 -12.69
N LEU A 225 14.81 -6.36 -11.94
CA LEU A 225 15.85 -5.38 -12.27
C LEU A 225 17.10 -6.08 -12.80
#